data_AF-A0A6S6TNE6-F1
#
_entry.id   AF-A0A6S6TNE6-F1
#
_cell.length_a   1.000
_cell.length_b   1.000
_cell.length_c   1.000
_cell.angle_alpha   90.00
_cell.angle_beta   90.00
_cell.angle_gamma   90.00
#
_symmetry.space_group_name_H-M   'P 1'
#
loop_
_entity.id
_entity.type
_entity.pdbx_description
1 polymer ?
#
loop_
_entity_poly.entity_id
_entity_poly.type
_entity_poly.pdbx_seq_one_letter_code
_entity_poly.pdbx_strand_id
1 'polypeptide(L)'
;MERVDVKSEAFQNELSKTWAFVEKVNKNFSWVPHPRSDVNEGIALGLTRQKLMYGKRYCPCFMVEGETKEAQKAAKNRVCPCKPAIEVEIPRDGTCHCGIFCTQEYVDNYSDNENSDKLQALMSEEDMDSQTLEKLLTQRDDNEMAFRLIDVREEMENDEAFIIGTDLLLPTSTIHKEIKQLEASKDEFFVIYCHAGSRSAQVRDMMKGLGFNNVSSLEVGIKAYKGAIEKRKLQGQELKEGIALRQERELNILYAERDNLLRRLRVITSVVSSLNKHEKDLEYCLESIVCVVEALGNKESSINERLK
;
A
#
# COMPACT_ATOMS: atom_id res chain seq x y z
N MET A 1 -14.45 -3.90 36.46
CA MET A 1 -13.73 -4.78 35.52
C MET A 1 -12.37 -4.15 35.27
N GLU A 2 -11.29 -4.87 35.54
CA GLU A 2 -9.93 -4.31 35.53
C GLU A 2 -9.49 -3.96 34.11
N ARG A 3 -8.90 -2.77 33.91
CA ARG A 3 -8.47 -2.32 32.59
C ARG A 3 -7.16 -3.02 32.23
N VAL A 4 -7.24 -3.94 31.26
CA VAL A 4 -6.06 -4.69 30.79
C VAL A 4 -5.20 -3.77 29.90
N ASP A 5 -3.96 -3.52 30.30
CA ASP A 5 -2.98 -2.81 29.50
C ASP A 5 -2.23 -3.77 28.58
N VAL A 6 -2.39 -3.58 27.27
CA VAL A 6 -1.76 -4.39 26.21
C VAL A 6 -0.24 -4.26 26.22
N LYS A 7 0.31 -3.14 26.72
CA LYS A 7 1.76 -2.91 26.81
C LYS A 7 2.38 -3.48 28.08
N SER A 8 1.57 -4.00 29.01
CA SER A 8 2.08 -4.57 30.25
C SER A 8 2.85 -5.87 30.00
N GLU A 9 3.88 -6.10 30.82
CA GLU A 9 4.68 -7.33 30.77
C GLU A 9 3.82 -8.58 30.99
N ALA A 10 2.84 -8.50 31.89
CA ALA A 10 1.89 -9.57 32.14
C ALA A 10 1.06 -9.93 30.90
N PHE A 11 0.65 -8.93 30.12
CA PHE A 11 -0.08 -9.16 28.88
C PHE A 11 0.80 -9.78 27.81
N GLN A 12 2.00 -9.26 27.60
CA GLN A 12 2.95 -9.78 26.60
C GLN A 12 3.33 -11.24 26.89
N ASN A 13 3.56 -11.59 28.16
CA ASN A 13 3.84 -12.96 28.57
C ASN A 13 2.65 -13.91 28.31
N GLU A 14 1.41 -13.46 28.50
CA GLU A 14 0.22 -14.28 28.20
C GLU A 14 -0.11 -14.32 26.71
N LEU A 15 0.26 -13.28 25.95
CA LEU A 15 0.15 -13.24 24.49
C LEU A 15 1.04 -14.31 23.85
N SER A 16 2.30 -14.42 24.28
CA SER A 16 3.21 -15.49 23.83
C SER A 16 2.64 -16.89 24.09
N LYS A 17 2.01 -17.10 25.25
CA LYS A 17 1.32 -18.38 25.55
C LYS A 17 0.07 -18.58 24.70
N THR A 18 -0.60 -17.50 24.31
CA THR A 18 -1.77 -17.56 23.44
C THR A 18 -1.37 -17.97 22.03
N TRP A 19 -0.28 -17.44 21.49
CA TRP A 19 0.29 -17.88 20.22
C TRP A 19 0.74 -19.34 20.25
N ALA A 20 1.48 -19.75 21.28
CA ALA A 20 1.87 -21.16 21.45
C ALA A 20 0.64 -22.10 21.54
N PHE A 21 -0.46 -21.62 22.10
CA PHE A 21 -1.73 -22.34 22.12
C PHE A 21 -2.37 -22.42 20.72
N VAL A 22 -2.42 -21.32 19.96
CA VAL A 22 -2.96 -21.27 18.59
C VAL A 22 -2.18 -22.22 17.69
N GLU A 23 -0.85 -22.16 17.71
CA GLU A 23 0.04 -23.05 16.96
C GLU A 23 -0.21 -24.53 17.29
N LYS A 24 -0.37 -24.85 18.58
CA LYS A 24 -0.68 -26.21 19.02
C LYS A 24 -2.02 -26.70 18.49
N VAL A 25 -3.04 -25.85 18.46
CA VAL A 25 -4.36 -26.20 17.90
C VAL A 25 -4.24 -26.42 16.39
N ASN A 26 -3.58 -25.52 15.68
CA ASN A 26 -3.31 -25.68 14.25
C ASN A 26 -2.62 -27.00 13.93
N LYS A 27 -1.57 -27.34 14.68
CA LYS A 27 -0.87 -28.62 14.51
C LYS A 27 -1.75 -29.84 14.79
N ASN A 28 -2.59 -29.77 15.82
CA ASN A 28 -3.44 -30.90 16.22
C ASN A 28 -4.57 -31.19 15.23
N PHE A 29 -5.12 -30.16 14.60
CA PHE A 29 -6.25 -30.28 13.65
C PHE A 29 -5.82 -30.15 12.18
N SER A 30 -4.53 -30.00 11.91
CA SER A 30 -4.00 -29.70 10.56
C SER A 30 -4.64 -28.47 9.93
N TRP A 31 -4.84 -27.43 10.75
CA TRP A 31 -5.33 -26.13 10.33
C TRP A 31 -4.18 -25.13 10.19
N VAL A 32 -4.50 -24.02 9.53
CA VAL A 32 -3.58 -22.93 9.22
C VAL A 32 -4.17 -21.59 9.69
N PRO A 33 -3.32 -20.58 9.98
CA PRO A 33 -3.81 -19.24 10.32
C PRO A 33 -4.50 -18.59 9.11
N HIS A 34 -5.26 -17.52 9.37
CA HIS A 34 -5.85 -16.70 8.32
C HIS A 34 -4.75 -16.09 7.42
N PRO A 35 -4.98 -15.86 6.11
CA PRO A 35 -3.98 -15.25 5.23
C PRO A 35 -3.58 -13.84 5.67
N ARG A 36 -4.55 -13.05 6.14
CA ARG A 36 -4.29 -11.70 6.68
C ARG A 36 -3.74 -11.77 8.11
N SER A 37 -2.57 -11.16 8.34
CA SER A 37 -1.90 -11.13 9.65
C SER A 37 -2.66 -10.30 10.69
N ASP A 38 -3.27 -9.19 10.28
CA ASP A 38 -4.04 -8.29 11.15
C ASP A 38 -5.22 -9.00 11.84
N VAL A 39 -5.92 -9.88 11.11
CA VAL A 39 -6.99 -10.72 11.65
C VAL A 39 -6.43 -11.65 12.73
N ASN A 40 -5.32 -12.33 12.46
CA ASN A 40 -4.71 -13.24 13.42
C ASN A 40 -4.27 -12.51 14.70
N GLU A 41 -3.60 -11.37 14.55
CA GLU A 41 -3.13 -10.54 15.66
C GLU A 41 -4.28 -10.00 16.50
N GLY A 42 -5.30 -9.41 15.87
CA GLY A 42 -6.46 -8.87 16.57
C GLY A 42 -7.18 -9.92 17.42
N ILE A 43 -7.34 -11.13 16.89
CA ILE A 43 -8.00 -12.22 17.61
C ILE A 43 -7.10 -12.79 18.71
N ALA A 44 -5.79 -12.93 18.48
CA ALA A 44 -4.84 -13.35 19.51
C ALA A 44 -4.85 -12.38 20.70
N LEU A 45 -4.79 -11.06 20.45
CA LEU A 45 -4.93 -10.03 21.48
C LEU A 45 -6.25 -10.15 22.25
N GLY A 46 -7.35 -10.38 21.53
CA GLY A 46 -8.66 -10.61 22.12
C GLY A 46 -8.68 -11.83 23.05
N LEU A 47 -8.16 -12.97 22.59
CA LEU A 47 -8.09 -14.21 23.39
C LEU A 47 -7.22 -14.03 24.64
N THR A 48 -6.09 -13.32 24.54
CA THR A 48 -5.22 -12.99 25.66
C THR A 48 -5.94 -12.12 26.68
N ARG A 49 -6.65 -11.08 26.22
CA ARG A 49 -7.45 -10.22 27.09
C ARG A 49 -8.53 -11.01 27.84
N GLN A 50 -9.26 -11.88 27.15
CA GLN A 50 -10.29 -12.73 27.75
C GLN A 50 -9.68 -13.69 28.79
N LYS A 51 -8.50 -14.24 28.50
CA LYS A 51 -7.76 -15.12 29.41
C LYS A 51 -7.35 -14.41 30.70
N LEU A 52 -6.89 -13.16 30.62
CA LEU A 52 -6.54 -12.36 31.78
C LEU A 52 -7.77 -11.96 32.60
N MET A 53 -8.85 -11.53 31.95
CA MET A 53 -10.06 -11.06 32.64
C MET A 53 -10.87 -12.21 33.28
N TYR A 54 -11.01 -13.34 32.59
CA TYR A 54 -11.93 -14.41 32.98
C TYR A 54 -11.23 -15.74 33.31
N GLY A 55 -9.90 -15.81 33.18
CA GLY A 55 -9.12 -17.02 33.40
C GLY A 55 -9.25 -18.07 32.29
N LYS A 56 -10.04 -17.82 31.24
CA LYS A 56 -10.24 -18.70 30.08
C LYS A 56 -10.19 -17.92 28.77
N ARG A 57 -9.74 -18.58 27.70
CA ARG A 57 -9.71 -18.01 26.34
C ARG A 57 -11.10 -18.08 25.71
N TYR A 58 -12.03 -17.26 26.19
CA TYR A 58 -13.33 -17.12 25.53
C TYR A 58 -13.17 -16.46 24.16
N CYS A 59 -14.01 -16.84 23.19
CA CYS A 59 -13.99 -16.26 21.86
C CYS A 59 -14.24 -14.75 21.93
N PRO A 60 -13.35 -13.91 21.36
CA PRO A 60 -13.47 -12.45 21.48
C PRO A 60 -14.61 -11.87 20.65
N CYS A 61 -15.13 -12.59 19.65
CA CYS A 61 -16.26 -12.16 18.82
C CYS A 61 -17.62 -12.31 19.51
N PHE A 62 -17.68 -12.93 20.68
CA PHE A 62 -18.93 -13.14 21.43
C PHE A 62 -18.81 -12.56 22.84
N MET A 63 -19.92 -12.00 23.32
CA MET A 63 -20.00 -11.52 24.70
C MET A 63 -19.95 -12.70 25.67
N VAL A 64 -19.20 -12.54 26.77
CA VAL A 64 -19.13 -13.54 27.84
C VAL A 64 -20.30 -13.30 28.79
N GLU A 65 -21.18 -14.29 28.90
CA GLU A 65 -22.35 -14.24 29.78
C GLU A 65 -22.02 -14.78 31.17
N GLY A 66 -22.53 -14.12 32.20
CA GLY A 66 -22.37 -14.50 33.61
C GLY A 66 -21.22 -13.78 34.32
N GLU A 67 -21.52 -13.20 35.49
CA GLU A 67 -20.54 -12.46 36.29
C GLU A 67 -19.67 -13.38 37.16
N THR A 68 -20.20 -14.52 37.61
CA THR A 68 -19.49 -15.52 38.40
C THR A 68 -18.98 -16.66 37.52
N LYS A 69 -17.96 -17.40 38.00
CA LYS A 69 -17.39 -18.55 37.26
C LYS A 69 -18.43 -19.65 37.03
N GLU A 70 -19.35 -19.82 37.98
CA GLU A 70 -20.44 -20.79 37.93
C GLU A 70 -21.48 -20.39 36.89
N ALA A 71 -21.88 -19.11 36.87
CA ALA A 71 -22.79 -18.56 35.87
C ALA A 71 -22.19 -18.66 34.45
N GLN A 72 -20.89 -18.35 34.30
CA GLN A 72 -20.19 -18.47 33.03
C GLN A 72 -20.14 -19.91 32.49
N LYS A 73 -20.05 -20.89 33.39
CA LYS A 73 -20.07 -22.31 33.00
C LYS A 73 -21.46 -22.75 32.56
N ALA A 74 -22.51 -22.23 33.19
CA ALA A 74 -23.90 -22.53 32.83
C ALA A 74 -24.31 -21.89 31.49
N ALA A 75 -23.80 -20.69 31.18
CA ALA A 75 -24.17 -19.92 30.00
C ALA A 75 -23.59 -20.44 28.65
N LYS A 76 -22.91 -21.60 28.63
CA LYS A 76 -22.36 -22.22 27.41
C LYS A 76 -21.47 -21.29 26.56
N ASN A 77 -20.74 -20.39 27.22
CA ASN A 77 -19.78 -19.49 26.57
C ASN A 77 -18.79 -20.25 25.69
N ARG A 78 -18.47 -19.70 24.51
CA ARG A 78 -17.54 -20.31 23.56
C ARG A 78 -16.09 -20.18 24.05
N VAL A 79 -15.52 -21.26 24.58
CA VAL A 79 -14.09 -21.34 24.94
C VAL A 79 -13.30 -21.83 23.72
N CYS A 80 -12.22 -21.15 23.37
CA CYS A 80 -11.35 -21.50 22.24
C CYS A 80 -10.45 -22.73 22.54
N PRO A 81 -10.28 -23.70 21.62
CA PRO A 81 -11.03 -23.86 20.37
C PRO A 81 -12.47 -24.29 20.69
N CYS A 82 -13.45 -23.61 20.09
CA CYS A 82 -14.85 -23.81 20.47
C CYS A 82 -15.50 -24.95 19.70
N LYS A 83 -16.40 -25.68 20.36
CA LYS A 83 -17.15 -26.80 19.78
C LYS A 83 -17.87 -26.43 18.47
N PRO A 84 -18.57 -25.27 18.38
CA PRO A 84 -19.19 -24.85 17.12
C PRO A 84 -18.20 -24.63 15.96
N ALA A 85 -17.00 -24.11 16.26
CA ALA A 85 -15.98 -23.92 15.23
C ALA A 85 -15.51 -25.27 14.67
N ILE A 86 -15.25 -26.23 15.56
CA ILE A 86 -14.75 -27.57 15.18
C ILE A 86 -15.82 -28.36 14.42
N GLU A 87 -17.06 -28.35 14.88
CA GLU A 87 -18.11 -29.25 14.38
C GLU A 87 -18.94 -28.68 13.23
N VAL A 88 -19.01 -27.35 13.10
CA VAL A 88 -19.93 -26.70 12.16
C VAL A 88 -19.22 -25.70 11.25
N GLU A 89 -18.55 -24.69 11.81
CA GLU A 89 -18.05 -23.56 11.02
C GLU A 89 -16.90 -23.97 10.10
N ILE A 90 -15.84 -24.59 10.64
CA ILE A 90 -14.67 -24.95 9.82
C ILE A 90 -15.00 -26.03 8.77
N PRO A 91 -15.76 -27.10 9.06
CA PRO A 91 -16.15 -28.06 8.04
C PRO A 91 -17.06 -27.51 6.95
N ARG A 92 -17.87 -26.47 7.25
CA ARG A 92 -18.83 -25.88 6.31
C ARG A 92 -18.23 -24.73 5.51
N ASP A 93 -17.57 -23.81 6.20
CA ASP A 93 -17.13 -22.52 5.69
C ASP A 93 -15.60 -22.49 5.46
N GLY A 94 -14.87 -23.52 5.87
CA GLY A 94 -13.41 -23.59 5.76
C GLY A 94 -12.66 -22.73 6.77
N THR A 95 -13.36 -21.91 7.56
CA THR A 95 -12.82 -21.03 8.61
C THR A 95 -13.75 -21.00 9.83
N CYS A 96 -13.21 -20.72 11.00
CA CYS A 96 -14.04 -20.43 12.17
C CYS A 96 -14.58 -19.00 12.11
N HIS A 97 -15.65 -18.70 12.85
CA HIS A 97 -16.29 -17.38 12.83
C HIS A 97 -15.33 -16.22 13.11
N CYS A 98 -14.31 -16.44 13.94
CA CYS A 98 -13.31 -15.42 14.25
C CYS A 98 -12.11 -15.39 13.30
N GLY A 99 -12.01 -16.30 12.34
CA GLY A 99 -10.93 -16.32 11.34
C GLY A 99 -9.59 -16.91 11.81
N ILE A 100 -9.33 -17.05 13.12
CA ILE A 100 -8.00 -17.49 13.63
C ILE A 100 -7.60 -18.92 13.23
N PHE A 101 -8.56 -19.76 12.84
CA PHE A 101 -8.34 -21.13 12.39
C PHE A 101 -9.03 -21.34 11.05
N CYS A 102 -8.25 -21.71 10.04
CA CYS A 102 -8.68 -21.95 8.67
C CYS A 102 -8.19 -23.34 8.20
N THR A 103 -8.90 -23.90 7.23
CA THR A 103 -8.40 -25.03 6.43
C THR A 103 -7.42 -24.53 5.37
N GLN A 104 -6.55 -25.42 4.89
CA GLN A 104 -5.65 -25.07 3.79
C GLN A 104 -6.44 -24.68 2.53
N GLU A 105 -7.53 -25.39 2.23
CA GLU A 105 -8.41 -25.10 1.09
C GLU A 105 -9.02 -23.69 1.15
N TYR A 106 -9.42 -23.22 2.34
CA TYR A 106 -9.91 -21.85 2.51
C TYR A 106 -8.82 -20.83 2.18
N VAL A 107 -7.61 -21.04 2.68
CA VAL A 107 -6.46 -20.14 2.44
C VAL A 107 -6.09 -20.10 0.96
N ASP A 108 -6.07 -21.27 0.30
CA ASP A 108 -5.70 -21.38 -1.12
C ASP A 108 -6.72 -20.68 -2.04
N ASN A 109 -8.00 -20.66 -1.64
CA ASN A 109 -9.08 -20.01 -2.37
C ASN A 109 -9.44 -18.62 -1.83
N TYR A 110 -8.68 -18.10 -0.86
CA TYR A 110 -8.96 -16.81 -0.26
C TYR A 110 -8.67 -15.69 -1.27
N SER A 111 -9.72 -15.02 -1.74
CA SER A 111 -9.64 -13.76 -2.46
C SER A 111 -10.07 -12.64 -1.52
N ASP A 112 -9.23 -11.61 -1.34
CA ASP A 112 -9.50 -10.44 -0.48
C ASP A 112 -10.57 -9.49 -1.09
N ASN A 113 -11.70 -10.04 -1.53
CA ASN A 113 -12.76 -9.31 -2.25
C ASN A 113 -13.49 -8.29 -1.36
N GLU A 114 -13.43 -8.42 -0.03
CA GLU A 114 -14.00 -7.40 0.86
C GLU A 114 -13.20 -6.09 0.85
N ASN A 115 -11.91 -6.14 0.47
CA ASN A 115 -11.06 -4.97 0.33
C ASN A 115 -11.14 -4.41 -1.09
N SER A 116 -11.15 -5.25 -2.14
CA SER A 116 -11.21 -4.78 -3.54
C SER A 116 -12.49 -3.99 -3.86
N ASP A 117 -13.67 -4.41 -3.40
CA ASP A 117 -14.93 -3.76 -3.76
C ASP A 117 -15.11 -2.40 -3.05
N LYS A 118 -14.66 -2.31 -1.78
CA LYS A 118 -14.61 -1.03 -1.04
C LYS A 118 -13.57 -0.09 -1.61
N LEU A 119 -12.42 -0.64 -2.00
CA LEU A 119 -11.28 0.12 -2.49
C LEU A 119 -11.52 0.63 -3.92
N GLN A 120 -12.18 -0.16 -4.77
CA GLN A 120 -12.62 0.27 -6.10
C GLN A 120 -13.73 1.33 -6.01
N ALA A 121 -14.58 1.26 -4.97
CA ALA A 121 -15.50 2.36 -4.64
C ALA A 121 -14.76 3.63 -4.18
N LEU A 122 -13.70 3.50 -3.38
CA LEU A 122 -12.84 4.63 -2.97
C LEU A 122 -12.10 5.25 -4.17
N MET A 123 -11.63 4.45 -5.12
CA MET A 123 -11.04 4.93 -6.38
C MET A 123 -12.03 5.68 -7.28
N SER A 124 -13.33 5.49 -7.06
CA SER A 124 -14.39 6.17 -7.83
C SER A 124 -14.78 7.54 -7.26
N GLU A 125 -14.34 7.88 -6.04
CA GLU A 125 -14.61 9.18 -5.44
C GLU A 125 -13.70 10.25 -6.05
N GLU A 126 -14.30 11.35 -6.51
CA GLU A 126 -13.54 12.43 -7.14
C GLU A 126 -12.71 13.24 -6.14
N ASP A 127 -13.18 13.30 -4.90
CA ASP A 127 -12.54 13.99 -3.78
C ASP A 127 -12.47 13.02 -2.60
N MET A 128 -11.28 12.90 -2.00
CA MET A 128 -11.02 12.02 -0.87
C MET A 128 -10.49 12.80 0.32
N ASP A 129 -10.83 12.36 1.52
CA ASP A 129 -10.39 13.02 2.75
C ASP A 129 -8.98 12.59 3.21
N SER A 130 -8.46 13.27 4.23
CA SER A 130 -7.13 12.96 4.79
C SER A 130 -7.02 11.55 5.36
N GLN A 131 -8.10 10.98 5.91
CA GLN A 131 -8.06 9.64 6.52
C GLN A 131 -7.99 8.55 5.46
N THR A 132 -8.67 8.79 4.35
CA THR A 132 -8.69 7.93 3.18
C THR A 132 -7.31 7.89 2.54
N LEU A 133 -6.68 9.04 2.29
CA LEU A 133 -5.33 9.09 1.75
C LEU A 133 -4.30 8.36 2.64
N GLU A 134 -4.41 8.50 3.96
CA GLU A 134 -3.51 7.80 4.90
C GLU A 134 -3.62 6.27 4.79
N LYS A 135 -4.85 5.76 4.67
CA LYS A 135 -5.10 4.32 4.45
C LYS A 135 -4.54 3.86 3.10
N LEU A 136 -4.76 4.62 2.04
CA LEU A 136 -4.24 4.30 0.71
C LEU A 136 -2.71 4.24 0.71
N LEU A 137 -2.04 5.17 1.40
CA LEU A 137 -0.59 5.16 1.54
C LEU A 137 -0.09 3.91 2.28
N THR A 138 -0.77 3.49 3.35
CA THR A 138 -0.42 2.25 4.07
C THR A 138 -0.59 1.03 3.17
N GLN A 139 -1.71 0.94 2.45
CA GLN A 139 -1.98 -0.16 1.50
C GLN A 139 -0.98 -0.20 0.35
N ARG A 140 -0.50 0.97 -0.08
CA ARG A 140 0.56 1.07 -1.08
C ARG A 140 1.89 0.54 -0.55
N ASP A 141 2.25 0.86 0.69
CA ASP A 141 3.47 0.33 1.32
C ASP A 141 3.41 -1.20 1.48
N ASP A 142 2.22 -1.74 1.74
CA ASP A 142 1.96 -3.19 1.83
C ASP A 142 1.84 -3.88 0.45
N ASN A 143 2.00 -3.14 -0.66
CA ASN A 143 1.80 -3.61 -2.04
C ASN A 143 0.37 -4.13 -2.35
N GLU A 144 -0.63 -3.76 -1.55
CA GLU A 144 -2.03 -4.08 -1.79
C GLU A 144 -2.64 -3.18 -2.87
N MET A 145 -2.09 -1.98 -3.06
CA MET A 145 -2.61 -1.00 -4.02
C MET A 145 -1.51 -0.17 -4.70
N ALA A 146 -1.59 -0.04 -6.02
CA ALA A 146 -0.72 0.86 -6.78
C ALA A 146 -1.46 2.14 -7.15
N PHE A 147 -0.93 3.28 -6.73
CA PHE A 147 -1.38 4.60 -7.17
C PHE A 147 -0.24 5.61 -7.10
N ARG A 148 -0.37 6.68 -7.89
CA ARG A 148 0.60 7.79 -7.93
C ARG A 148 0.07 8.99 -7.16
N LEU A 149 0.84 9.46 -6.19
CA LEU A 149 0.55 10.67 -5.43
C LEU A 149 1.31 11.85 -6.04
N ILE A 150 0.58 12.88 -6.47
CA ILE A 150 1.12 14.04 -7.19
C ILE A 150 0.82 15.32 -6.41
N ASP A 151 1.87 16.12 -6.17
CA ASP A 151 1.76 17.47 -5.65
C ASP A 151 1.62 18.45 -6.82
N VAL A 152 0.56 19.26 -6.84
CA VAL A 152 0.35 20.26 -7.91
C VAL A 152 0.71 21.68 -7.50
N ARG A 153 1.34 21.85 -6.33
CA ARG A 153 1.81 23.16 -5.85
C ARG A 153 3.07 23.59 -6.59
N GLU A 154 3.46 24.84 -6.38
CA GLU A 154 4.72 25.35 -6.94
C GLU A 154 5.92 24.82 -6.15
N GLU A 155 7.10 24.80 -6.78
CA GLU A 155 8.34 24.27 -6.19
C GLU A 155 8.63 24.83 -4.80
N MET A 156 8.48 26.15 -4.63
CA MET A 156 8.70 26.82 -3.34
C MET A 156 7.81 26.26 -2.21
N GLU A 157 6.56 25.89 -2.49
CA GLU A 157 5.65 25.33 -1.50
C GLU A 157 5.96 23.87 -1.18
N ASN A 158 6.43 23.11 -2.18
CA ASN A 158 6.85 21.72 -2.01
C ASN A 158 8.17 21.62 -1.23
N ASP A 159 9.08 22.58 -1.43
CA ASP A 159 10.34 22.68 -0.71
C ASP A 159 10.13 22.95 0.77
N GLU A 160 9.12 23.74 1.15
CA GLU A 160 8.78 23.96 2.57
C GLU A 160 8.30 22.67 3.25
N ALA A 161 7.38 21.97 2.61
CA ALA A 161 6.82 20.72 3.12
C ALA A 161 6.09 19.93 2.04
N PHE A 162 6.08 18.60 2.14
CA PHE A 162 5.30 17.73 1.25
C PHE A 162 4.81 16.46 1.96
N ILE A 163 3.80 15.79 1.41
CA ILE A 163 3.24 14.56 1.98
C ILE A 163 4.23 13.42 1.72
N ILE A 164 4.60 12.66 2.76
CA ILE A 164 5.47 11.49 2.59
C ILE A 164 4.77 10.46 1.70
N GLY A 165 5.47 9.94 0.70
CA GLY A 165 4.91 9.05 -0.33
C GLY A 165 4.59 9.74 -1.67
N THR A 166 4.77 11.06 -1.75
CA THR A 166 4.62 11.83 -3.00
C THR A 166 5.62 11.34 -4.06
N ASP A 167 5.12 10.95 -5.23
CA ASP A 167 5.94 10.45 -6.34
C ASP A 167 6.44 11.56 -7.25
N LEU A 168 5.62 12.58 -7.46
CA LEU A 168 5.87 13.60 -8.47
C LEU A 168 5.35 14.97 -8.03
N LEU A 169 6.10 16.01 -8.40
CA LEU A 169 5.67 17.40 -8.34
C LEU A 169 5.30 17.84 -9.76
N LEU A 170 4.08 18.31 -9.96
CA LEU A 170 3.59 18.88 -11.22
C LEU A 170 3.02 20.28 -10.96
N PRO A 171 3.87 21.31 -10.96
CA PRO A 171 3.43 22.67 -10.68
C PRO A 171 2.26 23.08 -11.57
N THR A 172 1.27 23.74 -10.99
CA THR A 172 0.08 24.20 -11.75
C THR A 172 0.50 25.11 -12.92
N SER A 173 1.59 25.86 -12.75
CA SER A 173 2.18 26.72 -13.78
C SER A 173 2.70 25.97 -15.02
N THR A 174 3.19 24.74 -14.88
CA THR A 174 3.81 23.94 -15.95
C THR A 174 3.00 22.71 -16.36
N ILE A 175 1.89 22.43 -15.67
CA ILE A 175 1.13 21.18 -15.80
C ILE A 175 0.71 20.84 -17.23
N HIS A 176 0.30 21.82 -18.03
CA HIS A 176 -0.11 21.60 -19.43
C HIS A 176 1.01 21.01 -20.31
N LYS A 177 2.28 21.25 -19.95
CA LYS A 177 3.42 20.70 -20.68
C LYS A 177 3.84 19.35 -20.09
N GLU A 178 3.91 19.27 -18.78
CA GLU A 178 4.45 18.11 -18.07
C GLU A 178 3.49 16.93 -18.03
N ILE A 179 2.17 17.15 -18.08
CA ILE A 179 1.15 16.08 -18.08
C ILE A 179 1.33 15.08 -19.23
N LYS A 180 1.98 15.50 -20.33
CA LYS A 180 2.29 14.63 -21.47
C LYS A 180 3.14 13.43 -21.07
N GLN A 181 3.99 13.57 -20.05
CA GLN A 181 4.82 12.46 -19.56
C GLN A 181 3.99 11.36 -18.87
N LEU A 182 2.74 11.66 -18.50
CA LEU A 182 1.81 10.72 -17.87
C LEU A 182 0.84 10.09 -18.88
N GLU A 183 0.88 10.46 -20.16
CA GLU A 183 -0.07 9.95 -21.17
C GLU A 183 0.04 8.43 -21.40
N ALA A 184 1.21 7.84 -21.18
CA ALA A 184 1.41 6.39 -21.26
C ALA A 184 0.77 5.62 -20.08
N SER A 185 0.40 6.33 -19.02
CA SER A 185 -0.09 5.80 -17.74
C SER A 185 -1.54 6.23 -17.45
N LYS A 186 -2.35 6.56 -18.46
CA LYS A 186 -3.71 7.11 -18.29
C LYS A 186 -4.69 6.23 -17.50
N ASP A 187 -4.42 4.92 -17.45
CA ASP A 187 -5.24 3.94 -16.73
C ASP A 187 -4.79 3.74 -15.27
N GLU A 188 -3.63 4.27 -14.87
CA GLU A 188 -3.19 4.24 -13.47
C GLU A 188 -4.08 5.13 -12.59
N PHE A 189 -4.12 4.82 -11.29
CA PHE A 189 -4.83 5.64 -10.31
C PHE A 189 -3.95 6.80 -9.84
N PHE A 190 -4.44 8.03 -10.00
CA PHE A 190 -3.76 9.24 -9.59
C PHE A 190 -4.49 9.90 -8.44
N VAL A 191 -3.76 10.22 -7.38
CA VAL A 191 -4.22 11.09 -6.31
C VAL A 191 -3.44 12.39 -6.37
N ILE A 192 -4.13 13.51 -6.51
CA ILE A 192 -3.50 14.83 -6.63
C ILE A 192 -3.87 15.73 -5.45
N TYR A 193 -2.92 16.51 -4.96
CA TYR A 193 -3.16 17.43 -3.85
C TYR A 193 -2.50 18.78 -4.08
N CYS A 194 -3.07 19.83 -3.48
CA CYS A 194 -2.48 21.15 -3.45
C CYS A 194 -2.44 21.71 -2.01
N HIS A 195 -2.40 23.03 -1.86
CA HIS A 195 -2.42 23.65 -0.52
C HIS A 195 -3.77 23.50 0.19
N ALA A 196 -4.87 23.82 -0.51
CA ALA A 196 -6.21 23.96 0.09
C ALA A 196 -7.32 23.23 -0.70
N GLY A 197 -6.97 22.39 -1.68
CA GLY A 197 -7.91 21.61 -2.51
C GLY A 197 -8.33 22.25 -3.85
N SER A 198 -8.30 23.58 -3.98
CA SER A 198 -8.83 24.27 -5.17
C SER A 198 -8.05 23.99 -6.46
N ARG A 199 -6.72 24.09 -6.43
CA ARG A 199 -5.85 23.79 -7.60
C ARG A 199 -5.92 22.33 -7.99
N SER A 200 -5.92 21.41 -7.02
CA SER A 200 -6.02 19.98 -7.31
C SER A 200 -7.37 19.62 -7.94
N ALA A 201 -8.49 20.20 -7.49
CA ALA A 201 -9.78 19.97 -8.15
C ALA A 201 -9.76 20.41 -9.64
N GLN A 202 -9.21 21.58 -9.95
CA GLN A 202 -9.10 22.06 -11.34
C GLN A 202 -8.22 21.14 -12.20
N VAL A 203 -7.11 20.67 -11.64
CA VAL A 203 -6.20 19.75 -12.32
C VAL A 203 -6.85 18.39 -12.55
N ARG A 204 -7.61 17.86 -11.59
CA ARG A 204 -8.36 16.60 -11.72
C ARG A 204 -9.29 16.67 -12.92
N ASP A 205 -10.08 17.74 -13.00
CA ASP A 205 -11.09 17.91 -14.05
C ASP A 205 -10.41 18.06 -15.42
N MET A 206 -9.26 18.76 -15.48
CA MET A 206 -8.42 18.83 -16.67
C MET A 206 -7.88 17.44 -17.07
N MET A 207 -7.34 16.67 -16.14
CA MET A 207 -6.84 15.31 -16.39
C MET A 207 -7.96 14.41 -16.92
N LYS A 208 -9.15 14.43 -16.31
CA LYS A 208 -10.32 13.70 -16.81
C LYS A 208 -10.68 14.11 -18.24
N GLY A 209 -10.66 15.41 -18.56
CA GLY A 209 -10.87 15.91 -19.91
C GLY A 209 -9.84 15.44 -20.95
N LEU A 210 -8.62 15.09 -20.50
CA LEU A 210 -7.54 14.53 -21.34
C LEU A 210 -7.59 12.99 -21.44
N GLY A 211 -8.59 12.35 -20.83
CA GLY A 211 -8.82 10.91 -20.88
C GLY A 211 -8.10 10.10 -19.79
N PHE A 212 -7.74 10.73 -18.65
CA PHE A 212 -7.31 9.99 -17.47
C PHE A 212 -8.55 9.49 -16.71
N ASN A 213 -8.70 8.17 -16.60
CA ASN A 213 -9.94 7.55 -16.12
C ASN A 213 -10.05 7.53 -14.59
N ASN A 214 -8.91 7.45 -13.90
CA ASN A 214 -8.83 7.21 -12.46
C ASN A 214 -8.07 8.35 -11.77
N VAL A 215 -8.74 9.48 -11.51
CA VAL A 215 -8.12 10.65 -10.87
C VAL A 215 -8.99 11.19 -9.74
N SER A 216 -8.40 11.25 -8.55
CA SER A 216 -9.01 11.79 -7.33
C SER A 216 -8.17 12.93 -6.76
N SER A 217 -8.80 13.90 -6.10
CA SER A 217 -8.11 14.97 -5.38
C SER A 217 -8.24 14.84 -3.87
N LEU A 218 -7.21 15.29 -3.14
CA LEU A 218 -7.26 15.41 -1.68
C LEU A 218 -8.11 16.64 -1.29
N GLU A 219 -9.23 16.40 -0.62
CA GLU A 219 -10.14 17.42 -0.13
C GLU A 219 -9.42 18.30 0.91
N VAL A 220 -9.50 19.63 0.73
CA VAL A 220 -8.84 20.64 1.58
C VAL A 220 -7.29 20.61 1.53
N GLY A 221 -6.69 19.75 0.70
CA GLY A 221 -5.25 19.72 0.42
C GLY A 221 -4.35 19.41 1.62
N ILE A 222 -3.04 19.66 1.46
CA ILE A 222 -2.02 19.36 2.49
C ILE A 222 -2.27 20.10 3.81
N LYS A 223 -2.98 21.23 3.79
CA LYS A 223 -3.29 22.00 5.01
C LYS A 223 -4.13 21.21 6.02
N ALA A 224 -5.05 20.37 5.54
CA ALA A 224 -5.90 19.55 6.39
C ALA A 224 -5.37 18.11 6.57
N TYR A 225 -4.26 17.78 5.90
CA TYR A 225 -3.66 16.46 5.98
C TYR A 225 -3.05 16.23 7.36
N LYS A 226 -3.47 15.15 8.02
CA LYS A 226 -3.06 14.79 9.38
C LYS A 226 -1.94 13.75 9.43
N GLY A 227 -1.62 13.13 8.29
CA GLY A 227 -0.60 12.11 8.20
C GLY A 227 0.82 12.69 8.17
N ALA A 228 1.79 11.84 7.81
CA ALA A 228 3.19 12.22 7.81
C ALA A 228 3.53 13.23 6.71
N ILE A 229 4.08 14.37 7.13
CA ILE A 229 4.57 15.45 6.24
C ILE A 229 6.05 15.64 6.53
N GLU A 230 6.86 15.63 5.48
CA GLU A 230 8.26 16.00 5.59
C GLU A 230 8.40 17.50 5.43
N LYS A 231 8.95 18.17 6.44
CA LYS A 231 9.26 19.61 6.40
C LYS A 231 10.76 19.77 6.21
N ARG A 232 11.20 20.36 5.10
CA ARG A 232 12.61 20.70 4.95
C ARG A 232 12.84 22.05 5.63
N LYS A 233 13.65 22.06 6.70
CA LYS A 233 14.11 23.32 7.27
C LYS A 233 15.00 23.99 6.23
N LEU A 234 14.60 25.16 5.75
CA LEU A 234 15.47 25.97 4.91
C LEU A 234 16.65 26.49 5.76
N GLN A 235 17.73 25.72 5.81
CA GLN A 235 19.07 26.21 6.15
C GLN A 235 19.96 26.01 4.93
N GLY A 236 20.51 27.12 4.40
CA GLY A 236 21.01 27.25 3.02
C GLY A 236 22.15 26.33 2.55
N GLN A 237 22.67 25.44 3.40
CA GLN A 237 23.64 24.40 3.03
C GLN A 237 22.96 23.09 2.62
N GLU A 238 21.85 22.73 3.28
CA GLU A 238 21.08 21.49 3.02
C GLU A 238 20.25 21.57 1.74
N LEU A 239 19.96 22.77 1.22
CA LEU A 239 19.24 22.96 -0.04
C LEU A 239 20.06 22.45 -1.25
N LYS A 240 21.38 22.64 -1.23
CA LYS A 240 22.27 22.12 -2.28
C LYS A 240 22.37 20.59 -2.22
N GLU A 241 22.45 20.03 -1.02
CA GLU A 241 22.47 18.58 -0.81
C GLU A 241 21.12 17.94 -1.17
N GLY A 242 20.00 18.61 -0.88
CA GLY A 242 18.65 18.16 -1.24
C GLY A 242 18.35 18.21 -2.74
N ILE A 243 18.82 19.24 -3.44
CA ILE A 243 18.76 19.31 -4.91
C ILE A 243 19.64 18.21 -5.53
N ALA A 244 20.85 18.01 -5.00
CA ALA A 244 21.73 16.93 -5.43
C ALA A 244 21.10 15.54 -5.20
N LEU A 245 20.46 15.31 -4.04
CA LEU A 245 19.73 14.07 -3.73
C LEU A 245 18.52 13.85 -4.65
N ARG A 246 17.78 14.90 -5.01
CA ARG A 246 16.66 14.82 -5.97
C ARG A 246 17.15 14.50 -7.38
N GLN A 247 18.22 15.15 -7.81
CA GLN A 247 18.88 14.92 -9.10
C GLN A 247 19.52 13.52 -9.16
N GLU A 248 20.14 13.04 -8.08
CA GLU A 248 20.65 11.66 -7.98
C GLU A 248 19.53 10.62 -8.04
N ARG A 249 18.37 10.87 -7.40
CA ARG A 249 17.20 9.99 -7.52
C ARG A 249 16.66 9.95 -8.95
N GLU A 250 16.54 11.11 -9.61
CA GLU A 250 16.15 11.17 -11.04
C GLU A 250 17.16 10.43 -11.93
N LEU A 251 18.46 10.60 -11.67
CA LEU A 251 19.53 9.91 -12.40
C LEU A 251 19.47 8.40 -12.20
N ASN A 252 19.20 7.94 -10.97
CA ASN A 252 19.06 6.52 -10.64
C ASN A 252 17.85 5.88 -11.31
N ILE A 253 16.72 6.60 -11.41
CA ILE A 253 15.53 6.14 -12.15
C ILE A 253 15.87 6.00 -13.65
N LEU A 254 16.55 7.00 -14.24
CA LEU A 254 16.99 6.94 -15.63
C LEU A 254 17.98 5.80 -15.89
N TYR A 255 18.91 5.54 -14.96
CA TYR A 255 19.82 4.40 -15.08
C TYR A 255 19.10 3.05 -14.98
N ALA A 256 18.08 2.93 -14.13
CA ALA A 256 17.26 1.73 -14.06
C ALA A 256 16.46 1.49 -15.35
N GLU A 257 15.90 2.55 -15.95
CA GLU A 257 15.23 2.47 -17.27
C GLU A 257 16.22 2.07 -18.38
N ARG A 258 17.42 2.66 -18.40
CA ARG A 258 18.50 2.31 -19.33
C ARG A 258 18.89 0.84 -19.20
N ASP A 259 19.06 0.35 -17.98
CA ASP A 259 19.43 -1.05 -17.73
C ASP A 259 18.33 -2.03 -18.16
N ASN A 260 17.06 -1.67 -17.98
CA ASN A 260 15.93 -2.45 -18.48
C ASN A 260 15.91 -2.48 -20.02
N LEU A 261 16.11 -1.34 -20.67
CA LEU A 261 16.27 -1.25 -22.13
C LEU A 261 17.44 -2.08 -22.65
N LEU A 262 18.60 -2.05 -21.97
CA LEU A 262 19.76 -2.86 -22.32
C LEU A 262 19.49 -4.37 -22.18
N ARG A 263 18.73 -4.79 -21.16
CA ARG A 263 18.28 -6.19 -21.02
C ARG A 263 17.37 -6.59 -22.19
N ARG A 264 16.41 -5.74 -22.54
CA ARG A 264 15.53 -5.96 -23.71
C ARG A 264 16.34 -6.02 -25.01
N LEU A 265 17.35 -5.14 -25.17
CA LEU A 265 18.26 -5.15 -26.32
C LEU A 265 19.06 -6.45 -26.42
N ARG A 266 19.53 -7.01 -25.29
CA ARG A 266 20.22 -8.32 -25.25
C ARG A 266 19.32 -9.46 -25.67
N VAL A 267 18.07 -9.46 -25.23
CA VAL A 267 17.08 -10.47 -25.65
C VAL A 267 16.83 -10.34 -27.15
N ILE A 268 16.63 -9.12 -27.65
CA ILE A 268 16.46 -8.86 -29.08
C ILE A 268 17.69 -9.35 -29.85
N THR A 269 18.91 -8.93 -29.50
CA THR A 269 20.14 -9.38 -30.17
C THR A 269 20.37 -10.90 -30.09
N SER A 270 20.00 -11.56 -28.99
CA SER A 270 20.01 -13.03 -28.90
C SER A 270 19.02 -13.68 -29.88
N VAL A 271 17.82 -13.12 -30.00
CA VAL A 271 16.79 -13.57 -30.94
C VAL A 271 17.21 -13.29 -32.39
N VAL A 272 17.81 -12.13 -32.66
CA VAL A 272 18.39 -11.75 -33.97
C VAL A 272 19.49 -12.72 -34.38
N SER A 273 20.41 -13.07 -33.47
CA SER A 273 21.49 -14.03 -33.75
C SER A 273 20.97 -15.42 -34.13
N SER A 274 19.71 -15.72 -33.78
CA SER A 274 19.00 -16.95 -34.13
C SER A 274 18.12 -16.82 -35.39
N LEU A 275 17.83 -15.60 -35.87
CA LEU A 275 16.91 -15.33 -36.97
C LEU A 275 17.61 -14.58 -38.12
N ASN A 276 18.19 -15.34 -39.03
CA ASN A 276 18.88 -14.81 -40.21
C ASN A 276 17.92 -14.45 -41.38
N LYS A 277 16.77 -13.79 -41.13
CA LYS A 277 15.74 -13.65 -42.19
C LYS A 277 14.90 -12.36 -42.30
N HIS A 278 15.05 -11.35 -41.45
CA HIS A 278 14.27 -10.11 -41.57
C HIS A 278 15.13 -8.87 -41.26
N GLU A 279 15.92 -8.44 -42.24
CA GLU A 279 16.92 -7.36 -42.11
C GLU A 279 16.26 -5.98 -41.91
N LYS A 280 15.12 -5.71 -42.55
CA LYS A 280 14.41 -4.41 -42.50
C LYS A 280 13.67 -4.13 -41.18
N ASP A 281 13.03 -5.15 -40.60
CA ASP A 281 12.32 -4.99 -39.31
C ASP A 281 13.32 -4.80 -38.17
N LEU A 282 14.53 -5.34 -38.34
CA LEU A 282 15.64 -5.17 -37.42
C LEU A 282 16.19 -3.75 -37.41
N GLU A 283 16.36 -3.17 -38.59
CA GLU A 283 16.87 -1.82 -38.79
C GLU A 283 15.95 -0.79 -38.12
N TYR A 284 14.64 -0.93 -38.30
CA TYR A 284 13.63 -0.08 -37.64
C TYR A 284 13.63 -0.21 -36.11
N CYS A 285 13.81 -1.43 -35.58
CA CYS A 285 13.92 -1.65 -34.14
C CYS A 285 15.22 -1.04 -33.58
N LEU A 286 16.34 -1.17 -34.30
CA LEU A 286 17.61 -0.60 -33.90
C LEU A 286 17.57 0.94 -33.92
N GLU A 287 16.99 1.54 -34.96
CA GLU A 287 16.80 3.00 -35.04
C GLU A 287 15.92 3.53 -33.90
N SER A 288 14.82 2.83 -33.58
CA SER A 288 13.95 3.21 -32.46
C SER A 288 14.69 3.16 -31.13
N ILE A 289 15.56 2.17 -30.93
CA ILE A 289 16.32 2.04 -29.68
C ILE A 289 17.45 3.08 -29.62
N VAL A 290 18.13 3.36 -30.73
CA VAL A 290 19.14 4.42 -30.81
C VAL A 290 18.51 5.76 -30.44
N CYS A 291 17.32 6.08 -30.94
CA CYS A 291 16.61 7.31 -30.60
C CYS A 291 16.29 7.42 -29.09
N VAL A 292 15.88 6.31 -28.47
CA VAL A 292 15.63 6.26 -27.01
C VAL A 292 16.94 6.42 -26.23
N VAL A 293 18.03 5.79 -26.65
CA VAL A 293 19.34 5.90 -25.99
C VAL A 293 19.90 7.32 -26.09
N GLU A 294 19.77 7.98 -27.25
CA GLU A 294 20.17 9.38 -27.44
C GLU A 294 19.33 10.33 -26.57
N ALA A 295 18.02 10.12 -26.48
CA ALA A 295 17.13 10.91 -25.63
C ALA A 295 17.49 10.76 -24.14
N LEU A 296 17.84 9.55 -23.70
CA LEU A 296 18.30 9.28 -22.33
C LEU A 296 19.66 9.95 -22.07
N GLY A 297 20.61 9.89 -23.02
CA GLY A 297 21.93 10.54 -22.88
C GLY A 297 21.84 12.07 -22.84
N ASN A 298 20.92 12.67 -23.59
CA ASN A 298 20.66 14.11 -23.53
C ASN A 298 20.04 14.53 -22.18
N LYS A 299 19.13 13.72 -21.62
CA LYS A 299 18.58 13.94 -20.27
C LYS A 299 19.66 13.78 -19.19
N GLU A 300 20.47 12.74 -19.26
CA GLU A 300 21.60 12.50 -18.35
C GLU A 300 22.57 13.69 -18.36
N SER A 301 22.93 14.19 -19.54
CA SER A 301 23.81 15.36 -19.71
C SER A 301 23.21 16.63 -19.10
N SER A 302 21.91 16.87 -19.32
CA SER A 302 21.21 18.02 -18.75
C SER A 302 21.12 17.97 -17.23
N ILE A 303 20.93 16.79 -16.65
CA ILE A 303 20.93 16.60 -15.18
C ILE A 303 22.34 16.80 -14.61
N ASN A 304 23.36 16.24 -15.27
CA ASN A 304 24.76 16.40 -14.86
C ASN A 304 25.26 17.86 -14.93
N GLU A 305 24.76 18.68 -15.85
CA GLU A 305 25.06 20.13 -15.85
C GLU A 305 24.42 20.87 -14.68
N ARG A 306 23.24 20.44 -14.21
CA ARG A 306 22.57 21.02 -13.03
C ARG A 306 23.20 20.59 -11.70
N LEU A 307 24.00 19.52 -11.71
CA LEU A 307 24.75 18.99 -10.56
C LEU A 307 26.09 19.70 -10.32
N LYS A 308 26.64 20.43 -11.30
CA LYS A 308 27.91 21.18 -11.20
C LYS A 308 27.72 22.60 -10.67
#